data_AF-A0A414Z4U5-F1
#
_entry.id   AF-A0A414Z4U5-F1
#
_cell.length_a   1.000
_cell.length_b   1.000
_cell.length_c   1.000
_cell.angle_alpha   90.00
_cell.angle_beta   90.00
_cell.angle_gamma   90.00
#
_symmetry.space_group_name_H-M   'P 1'
#
loop_
_entity.id
_entity.type
_entity.pdbx_description
1 polymer ?
#
loop_
_entity_poly.entity_id
_entity_poly.type
_entity_poly.pdbx_seq_one_letter_code
_entity_poly.pdbx_strand_id
1 'polypeptide(L)'
;MRKITVSNDFFAEVAKALRQGQTVRLLIGGQSMYPFIRGGIDLVEVVPCPPDGELPVWCCPFYQWEGRYMIHRYIGREGDDCLML
;
A
#
# COMPACT_ATOMS: atom_id res chain seq x y z
N MET A 1 -14.12 -1.87 -19.00
CA MET A 1 -14.15 -2.21 -17.56
C MET A 1 -14.62 -0.99 -16.80
N ARG A 2 -15.64 -1.13 -15.93
CA ARG A 2 -16.06 -0.04 -15.02
C ARG A 2 -14.89 0.26 -14.08
N LYS A 3 -14.41 1.50 -14.10
CA LYS A 3 -13.42 2.01 -13.14
C LYS A 3 -14.17 2.11 -11.79
N ILE A 4 -14.03 1.09 -10.94
CA ILE A 4 -14.57 1.15 -9.58
C ILE A 4 -13.68 2.14 -8.84
N THR A 5 -14.15 3.37 -8.69
CA THR A 5 -13.53 4.34 -7.80
C THR A 5 -13.92 3.95 -6.39
N VAL A 6 -13.05 3.19 -5.73
CA VAL A 6 -13.19 2.90 -4.30
C VAL A 6 -12.96 4.21 -3.53
N SER A 7 -13.86 4.57 -2.61
CA SER A 7 -13.74 5.81 -1.84
C SER A 7 -12.52 5.77 -0.91
N ASN A 8 -11.97 6.94 -0.59
CA ASN A 8 -10.88 7.06 0.39
C ASN A 8 -11.29 6.50 1.77
N ASP A 9 -12.58 6.50 2.10
CA ASP A 9 -13.11 5.97 3.36
C ASP A 9 -12.86 4.46 3.48
N PHE A 10 -12.96 3.72 2.38
CA PHE A 10 -12.64 2.29 2.37
C PHE A 10 -11.18 2.05 2.75
N PHE A 11 -10.26 2.80 2.14
CA PHE A 11 -8.84 2.64 2.44
C PHE A 11 -8.46 3.11 3.86
N ALA A 12 -9.22 4.04 4.44
CA ALA A 12 -9.07 4.40 5.84
C ALA A 12 -9.46 3.25 6.80
N GLU A 13 -10.56 2.54 6.50
CA GLU A 13 -10.92 1.33 7.26
C GLU A 13 -9.91 0.20 7.07
N VAL A 14 -9.36 0.04 5.87
CA VAL A 14 -8.24 -0.88 5.60
C VAL A 14 -7.03 -0.55 6.47
N ALA A 15 -6.63 0.73 6.54
CA ALA A 15 -5.52 1.16 7.40
C ALA A 15 -5.80 0.88 8.88
N LYS A 16 -7.05 1.07 9.33
CA LYS A 16 -7.47 0.76 10.70
C LYS A 16 -7.40 -0.74 11.00
N ALA A 17 -7.90 -1.59 10.09
CA ALA A 17 -7.79 -3.04 10.21
C ALA A 17 -6.33 -3.50 10.31
N LEU A 18 -5.44 -2.95 9.46
CA LEU A 18 -3.99 -3.21 9.50
C LEU A 18 -3.36 -2.82 10.85
N ARG A 19 -3.72 -1.65 11.40
CA ARG A 19 -3.25 -1.21 12.73
C ARG A 19 -3.77 -2.10 13.87
N GLN A 20 -4.89 -2.79 13.67
CA GLN A 20 -5.46 -3.76 14.61
C GLN A 20 -4.84 -5.15 14.45
N GLY A 21 -3.84 -5.33 13.59
CA GLY A 21 -3.18 -6.61 13.36
C GLY A 21 -3.90 -7.52 12.36
N GLN A 22 -4.89 -7.00 11.63
CA GLN A 22 -5.62 -7.78 10.63
C GLN A 22 -4.92 -7.76 9.27
N THR A 23 -4.91 -8.90 8.59
CA THR A 23 -4.48 -8.99 7.18
C THR A 23 -5.67 -8.67 6.28
N VAL A 24 -5.43 -7.89 5.22
CA VAL A 24 -6.46 -7.40 4.31
C VAL A 24 -6.11 -7.74 2.87
N ARG A 25 -7.13 -7.98 2.04
CA ARG A 25 -6.98 -8.22 0.62
C ARG A 25 -7.58 -7.07 -0.17
N LEU A 26 -6.80 -6.46 -1.06
CA LEU A 26 -7.14 -5.25 -1.77
C LEU A 26 -7.03 -5.45 -3.27
N LEU A 27 -8.07 -5.06 -4.01
CA LEU A 27 -7.96 -4.86 -5.44
C LEU A 27 -7.35 -3.48 -5.69
N ILE A 28 -6.07 -3.43 -6.03
CA ILE A 28 -5.34 -2.18 -6.21
C ILE A 28 -5.65 -1.61 -7.59
N GLY A 29 -5.93 -0.31 -7.67
CA GLY A 29 -6.07 0.41 -8.93
C GLY A 29 -4.76 1.07 -9.37
N GLY A 30 -4.78 1.75 -10.53
CA GLY A 30 -3.62 2.50 -11.04
C GLY A 30 -2.65 1.65 -11.86
N GLN A 31 -1.56 2.26 -12.31
CA GLN A 31 -0.55 1.63 -13.18
C GLN A 31 0.89 1.86 -12.71
N SER A 32 1.08 2.56 -11.58
CA SER A 32 2.42 2.92 -11.07
C SER A 32 3.28 1.72 -10.73
N MET A 33 2.66 0.61 -10.34
CA MET A 33 3.35 -0.63 -9.98
C MET A 33 3.44 -1.65 -11.14
N TYR A 34 3.05 -1.29 -12.36
CA TYR A 34 3.19 -2.18 -13.51
C TYR A 34 4.68 -2.40 -13.86
N PRO A 35 5.12 -3.63 -14.19
CA PRO A 35 4.34 -4.85 -14.39
C PRO A 35 4.13 -5.71 -13.13
N PHE A 36 4.61 -5.27 -11.96
CA PHE A 36 4.60 -6.06 -10.72
C PHE A 36 3.20 -6.22 -10.10
N ILE A 37 2.38 -5.17 -10.15
CA ILE A 37 0.98 -5.20 -9.74
C ILE A 37 0.14 -4.62 -10.87
N ARG A 38 -0.73 -5.45 -11.46
CA ARG A 38 -1.63 -5.06 -12.54
C ARG A 38 -2.91 -4.49 -11.94
N GLY A 39 -3.03 -3.17 -11.99
CA GLY A 39 -4.18 -2.49 -11.40
C GLY A 39 -5.52 -2.94 -11.98
N GLY A 40 -6.48 -3.20 -11.10
CA GLY A 40 -7.81 -3.71 -11.45
C GLY A 40 -7.85 -5.19 -11.80
N ILE A 41 -6.73 -5.91 -11.71
CA ILE A 41 -6.61 -7.34 -12.00
C ILE A 41 -6.08 -8.08 -10.77
N ASP A 42 -4.95 -7.65 -10.23
CA ASP A 42 -4.29 -8.37 -9.14
C ASP A 42 -4.91 -8.02 -7.78
N LEU A 43 -5.23 -9.06 -7.00
CA LEU A 43 -5.64 -8.95 -5.60
C LEU A 43 -4.39 -9.07 -4.72
N VAL A 44 -4.07 -8.01 -3.99
CA VAL A 44 -2.87 -7.92 -3.15
C VAL A 44 -3.25 -8.18 -1.70
N GLU A 45 -2.53 -9.07 -1.04
CA GLU A 45 -2.64 -9.29 0.40
C GLU A 45 -1.66 -8.35 1.12
N VAL A 46 -2.17 -7.55 2.04
CA VAL A 46 -1.40 -6.61 2.85
C VAL A 46 -1.45 -7.09 4.29
N VAL A 47 -0.27 -7.31 4.85
CA VAL A 47 -0.08 -7.73 6.24
C VAL A 47 0.26 -6.51 7.13
N PRO A 48 -0.06 -6.55 8.42
CA PRO A 48 0.34 -5.51 9.36
C PRO A 48 1.84 -5.24 9.32
N CYS A 49 2.22 -3.96 9.34
CA CYS A 49 3.63 -3.58 9.46
C CYS A 49 4.13 -3.93 10.87
N PRO A 50 5.32 -4.54 11.04
CA PRO A 50 5.92 -4.75 12.34
C PRO A 50 6.12 -3.42 13.09
N PRO A 51 5.85 -3.35 14.41
CA PRO A 51 5.91 -2.10 15.17
C PRO A 51 7.33 -1.49 15.27
N ASP A 52 8.36 -2.32 15.27
CA ASP A 52 9.76 -1.90 15.52
C ASP A 52 10.72 -2.24 14.37
N GLY A 53 10.19 -2.63 13.21
CA GLY A 53 11.00 -3.06 12.06
C GLY A 53 11.28 -1.92 11.10
N GLU A 54 12.54 -1.71 10.74
CA GLU A 54 12.86 -1.06 9.47
C GLU A 54 12.10 -1.76 8.35
N LEU A 55 11.50 -0.98 7.44
CA LEU A 55 10.87 -1.54 6.26
C LEU A 55 11.95 -2.32 5.47
N PRO A 56 11.72 -3.61 5.16
CA PRO A 56 12.68 -4.34 4.35
C PRO A 56 12.87 -3.65 3.00
N VAL A 57 14.12 -3.42 2.59
CA VAL A 57 14.41 -2.88 1.25
C VAL A 57 13.68 -3.75 0.21
N TRP A 58 13.05 -3.09 -0.77
CA TRP A 58 12.23 -3.68 -1.83
C TRP A 58 10.84 -4.14 -1.42
N CYS A 59 10.41 -3.97 -0.15
CA CYS A 59 9.03 -4.24 0.22
C CYS A 59 8.06 -3.24 -0.46
N CYS A 60 6.77 -3.60 -0.53
CA CYS A 60 5.74 -2.76 -1.13
C CYS A 60 4.74 -2.31 -0.05
N PRO A 61 5.08 -1.31 0.79
CA PRO A 61 4.21 -0.91 1.89
C PRO A 61 2.91 -0.30 1.39
N PHE A 62 1.83 -0.51 2.17
CA PHE A 62 0.62 0.28 2.07
C PHE A 62 0.75 1.48 3.02
N TYR A 63 0.81 2.69 2.48
CA TYR A 63 1.08 3.90 3.24
C TYR A 63 0.19 5.06 2.78
N GLN A 64 0.20 6.15 3.55
CA GLN A 64 -0.52 7.37 3.22
C GLN A 64 0.46 8.49 2.85
N TRP A 65 0.22 9.14 1.71
CA TRP A 65 0.94 10.32 1.24
C TRP A 65 -0.05 11.38 0.79
N GLU A 66 0.08 12.61 1.30
CA GLU A 66 -0.84 13.72 1.01
C GLU A 66 -2.34 13.34 1.10
N GLY A 67 -2.69 12.55 2.13
CA GLY A 67 -4.06 12.10 2.38
C GLY A 67 -4.54 10.92 1.50
N ARG A 68 -3.74 10.46 0.54
CA ARG A 68 -4.06 9.33 -0.35
C ARG A 68 -3.33 8.07 0.07
N TYR A 69 -4.00 6.93 -0.04
CA TYR A 69 -3.39 5.63 0.21
C TYR A 69 -2.74 5.09 -1.05
N MET A 70 -1.50 4.61 -0.90
CA MET A 70 -0.63 4.22 -2.00
C MET A 70 0.09 2.91 -1.69
N ILE A 71 0.49 2.20 -2.75
CA ILE A 71 1.45 1.11 -2.71
C ILE A 71 2.52 1.42 -3.73
N HIS A 72 3.74 1.57 -3.24
CA HIS A 72 4.96 1.76 -4.02
C HIS A 72 6.04 0.88 -3.45
N ARG A 73 7.15 0.74 -4.17
CA ARG A 73 8.29 -0.05 -3.73
C ARG A 73 9.20 0.81 -2.86
N TYR A 74 9.39 0.39 -1.62
CA TYR A 74 10.37 1.00 -0.72
C TYR A 74 11.79 0.65 -1.20
N ILE A 75 12.61 1.66 -1.47
CA ILE A 75 13.98 1.47 -1.98
C ILE A 75 15.05 1.89 -0.98
N GLY A 76 14.67 2.52 0.13
CA GLY A 76 15.59 2.92 1.19
C GLY A 76 15.12 4.17 1.91
N ARG A 77 16.00 4.72 2.74
CA ARG A 77 15.75 5.92 3.54
C ARG A 77 16.84 6.94 3.31
N GLU A 78 16.47 8.20 3.27
CA GLU A 78 17.40 9.33 3.30
C GLU A 78 17.04 10.24 4.48
N GLY A 79 17.81 10.17 5.55
CA GLY A 79 17.45 10.81 6.82
C GLY A 79 16.11 10.25 7.36
N ASP A 80 15.12 11.11 7.52
CA ASP A 80 13.78 10.74 7.97
C ASP A 80 12.84 10.33 6.82
N ASP A 81 13.23 10.62 5.57
CA ASP A 81 12.39 10.41 4.39
C ASP A 81 12.51 8.98 3.85
N CYS A 82 11.36 8.34 3.65
CA CYS A 82 11.28 7.05 2.96
C CYS A 82 11.25 7.25 1.45
N LEU A 83 12.19 6.63 0.74
CA LEU A 83 12.26 6.68 -0.71
C LEU A 83 11.37 5.58 -1.30
N MET A 84 10.45 5.97 -2.17
CA MET A 84 9.46 5.12 -2.81
C MET A 84 9.56 5.20 -4.34
N LEU A 85 9.42 4.06 -5.02
CA LEU A 85 9.40 3.91 -6.48
C LEU A 85 8.04 3.39 -6.98
#